data_AF-A0A087XMQ8-F1
#
_entry.id   AF-A0A087XMQ8-F1
#
_cell.length_a   1.000
_cell.length_b   1.000
_cell.length_c   1.000
_cell.angle_alpha   90.00
_cell.angle_beta   90.00
_cell.angle_gamma   90.00
#
_symmetry.space_group_name_H-M   'P 1'
#
loop_
_entity.id
_entity.type
_entity.pdbx_description
1 polymer ?
#
loop_
_entity_poly.entity_id
_entity_poly.type
_entity_poly.pdbx_seq_one_letter_code
_entity_poly.pdbx_strand_id
1 'polypeptide(L)'
;SSGKRKSYTVEYKKAIVEESWGKNVVQFCKEKMLDHRLVQKWRAEYTNLSEKVESGMAKKRKIGCGRQPMYTELESLVSEWVADRRAKTLVVTRAEIQEYALAVLPQFDISPEQFKASQHWVDNFLERNDLSLRRSTTLFRLEDAEIVKRALAYKKFVDDIDFSKYSLCNMIAMDEIAVFMGQAAQTTIDRGASSVYVPSTAYESARVTCILTIRLDGTKATPLLIAKGKKEKIERVSGIYVLETEKAWATQDVINLMLPLVMRGNKRGMLIWDAASTHRAKTMKNFLHERRIDQIMIPAGMTLSRLNKPFKDYLRVEINDYIENRMERNVRGNFVKPRLPEIVNWVKNSWNKI
;
A
#
# COMPACT_ATOMS: atom_id res chain seq x y z
N SER A 1 -17.66 -53.95 15.58
CA SER A 1 -16.61 -53.04 16.07
C SER A 1 -16.24 -52.07 14.96
N SER A 2 -16.67 -50.80 15.03
CA SER A 2 -16.26 -49.81 14.02
C SER A 2 -14.77 -49.49 14.20
N GLY A 3 -13.94 -49.99 13.29
CA GLY A 3 -12.50 -49.72 13.33
C GLY A 3 -12.22 -48.22 13.35
N LYS A 4 -11.30 -47.77 14.20
CA LYS A 4 -10.83 -46.38 14.24
C LYS A 4 -10.51 -45.90 12.82
N ARG A 5 -11.22 -44.88 12.35
CA ARG A 5 -11.05 -44.29 11.02
C ARG A 5 -9.63 -43.70 10.92
N LYS A 6 -8.77 -44.34 10.12
CA LYS A 6 -7.39 -43.87 9.88
C LYS A 6 -7.42 -42.58 9.05
N SER A 7 -6.59 -41.61 9.41
CA SER A 7 -6.49 -40.29 8.77
C SER A 7 -5.06 -40.04 8.34
N TYR A 8 -4.84 -39.64 7.08
CA TYR A 8 -3.53 -39.58 6.43
C TYR A 8 -3.21 -38.17 5.94
N THR A 9 -1.95 -37.73 6.04
CA THR A 9 -1.49 -36.41 5.58
C THR A 9 -1.44 -36.32 4.05
N VAL A 10 -1.52 -35.11 3.47
CA VAL A 10 -1.43 -34.90 2.01
C VAL A 10 -0.12 -35.48 1.45
N GLU A 11 0.98 -35.23 2.14
CA GLU A 11 2.30 -35.76 1.78
C GLU A 11 2.34 -37.30 1.79
N TYR A 12 1.75 -37.93 2.82
CA TYR A 12 1.68 -39.39 2.89
C TYR A 12 0.85 -39.97 1.74
N LYS A 13 -0.28 -39.33 1.39
CA LYS A 13 -1.10 -39.75 0.25
C LYS A 13 -0.34 -39.66 -1.06
N LYS A 14 0.38 -38.56 -1.28
CA LYS A 14 1.22 -38.35 -2.46
C LYS A 14 2.31 -39.43 -2.55
N ALA A 15 3.07 -39.64 -1.48
CA ALA A 15 4.13 -40.64 -1.42
C ALA A 15 3.61 -42.07 -1.68
N ILE A 16 2.44 -42.42 -1.14
CA ILE A 16 1.82 -43.74 -1.39
C ILE A 16 1.39 -43.89 -2.85
N VAL A 17 0.90 -42.83 -3.49
CA VAL A 17 0.55 -42.87 -4.92
C VAL A 17 1.82 -43.06 -5.76
N GLU A 18 2.88 -42.30 -5.45
CA GLU A 18 4.17 -42.39 -6.13
C GLU A 18 4.79 -43.79 -6.00
N GLU A 19 4.80 -44.36 -4.79
CA GLU A 19 5.33 -45.70 -4.52
C GLU A 19 4.49 -46.82 -5.14
N SER A 20 3.22 -46.55 -5.45
CA SER A 20 2.33 -47.52 -6.07
C SER A 20 2.50 -47.64 -7.59
N TRP A 21 3.12 -46.66 -8.26
CA TRP A 21 3.29 -46.71 -9.71
C TRP A 21 4.22 -47.85 -10.12
N GLY A 22 3.87 -48.53 -11.21
CA GLY A 22 4.60 -49.71 -11.68
C GLY A 22 4.40 -50.99 -10.85
N LYS A 23 3.64 -50.95 -9.74
CA LYS A 23 3.32 -52.12 -8.91
C LYS A 23 1.88 -52.60 -9.11
N ASN A 24 1.63 -53.88 -8.86
CA ASN A 24 0.27 -54.41 -8.75
C ASN A 24 -0.41 -53.80 -7.53
N VAL A 25 -1.46 -53.01 -7.75
CA VAL A 25 -2.13 -52.21 -6.71
C VAL A 25 -2.73 -53.08 -5.60
N VAL A 26 -3.25 -54.26 -5.94
CA VAL A 26 -3.86 -55.19 -4.98
C VAL A 26 -2.80 -55.75 -4.04
N GLN A 27 -1.65 -56.16 -4.59
CA GLN A 27 -0.53 -56.68 -3.81
C GLN A 27 0.10 -55.58 -2.94
N PHE A 28 0.31 -54.39 -3.52
CA PHE A 28 0.84 -53.23 -2.80
C PHE A 28 -0.07 -52.80 -1.63
N CYS A 29 -1.39 -52.82 -1.81
CA CYS A 29 -2.35 -52.51 -0.76
C CYS A 29 -2.32 -53.54 0.38
N LYS A 30 -2.13 -54.83 0.08
CA LYS A 30 -1.95 -55.88 1.08
C LYS A 30 -0.68 -55.67 1.91
N GLU A 31 0.45 -55.39 1.24
CA GLU A 31 1.74 -55.14 1.88
C GLU A 31 1.71 -53.90 2.79
N LYS A 32 1.07 -52.81 2.34
CA LYS A 32 0.97 -51.56 3.10
C LYS A 32 -0.20 -51.53 4.09
N MET A 33 -1.00 -52.60 4.16
CA MET A 33 -2.24 -52.67 4.94
C MET A 33 -3.19 -51.48 4.70
N LEU A 34 -3.32 -51.08 3.42
CA LEU A 34 -4.18 -50.00 2.96
C LEU A 34 -5.37 -50.55 2.17
N ASP A 35 -6.49 -49.83 2.22
CA ASP A 35 -7.68 -50.19 1.43
C ASP A 35 -7.45 -49.85 -0.05
N HIS A 36 -7.72 -50.81 -0.93
CA HIS A 36 -7.57 -50.65 -2.37
C HIS A 36 -8.34 -49.44 -2.94
N ARG A 37 -9.57 -49.20 -2.48
CA ARG A 37 -10.40 -48.07 -2.92
C ARG A 37 -9.79 -46.73 -2.51
N LEU A 38 -9.09 -46.69 -1.38
CA LEU A 38 -8.44 -45.49 -0.86
C LEU A 38 -7.27 -45.08 -1.76
N VAL A 39 -6.43 -46.04 -2.17
CA VAL A 39 -5.28 -45.79 -3.04
C VAL A 39 -5.73 -45.41 -4.45
N GLN A 40 -6.79 -46.03 -4.98
CA GLN A 40 -7.39 -45.63 -6.25
C GLN A 40 -7.91 -44.19 -6.22
N LYS A 41 -8.57 -43.79 -5.13
CA LYS A 41 -9.02 -42.41 -4.95
C LYS A 41 -7.85 -41.43 -4.94
N TRP A 42 -6.77 -41.74 -4.22
CA TRP A 42 -5.59 -40.85 -4.18
C TRP A 42 -4.88 -40.76 -5.53
N ARG A 43 -4.87 -41.83 -6.33
CA ARG A 43 -4.36 -41.79 -7.72
C ARG A 43 -5.16 -40.82 -8.58
N ALA A 44 -6.49 -40.84 -8.47
CA ALA A 44 -7.35 -39.90 -9.19
C ALA A 44 -7.14 -38.45 -8.74
N GLU A 45 -6.80 -38.23 -7.47
CA GLU A 45 -6.54 -36.90 -6.88
C GLU A 45 -5.06 -36.46 -6.98
N TYR A 46 -4.20 -37.19 -7.70
CA TYR A 46 -2.74 -36.98 -7.65
C TYR A 46 -2.26 -35.57 -8.03
N THR A 47 -2.83 -34.99 -9.08
CA THR A 47 -2.49 -33.62 -9.54
C THR A 47 -2.78 -32.59 -8.43
N ASN A 48 -3.97 -32.69 -7.83
CA ASN A 48 -4.43 -31.87 -6.73
C ASN A 48 -3.61 -32.09 -5.43
N LEU A 49 -3.17 -33.33 -5.16
CA LEU A 49 -2.25 -33.62 -4.05
C LEU A 49 -0.87 -32.97 -4.28
N SER A 50 -0.39 -32.95 -5.53
CA SER A 50 0.91 -32.37 -5.90
C SER A 50 0.92 -30.85 -5.78
N GLU A 51 -0.06 -30.17 -6.37
CA GLU A 51 -0.25 -28.71 -6.25
C GLU A 51 -0.32 -28.26 -4.78
N LYS A 52 -0.96 -29.07 -3.92
CA LYS A 52 -1.13 -28.75 -2.49
C LYS A 52 0.12 -28.98 -1.65
N VAL A 53 1.00 -29.89 -2.06
CA VAL A 53 2.33 -30.02 -1.46
C VAL A 53 3.17 -28.80 -1.83
N GLU A 54 3.12 -28.37 -3.09
CA GLU A 54 3.82 -27.16 -3.57
C GLU A 54 3.29 -25.89 -2.90
N SER A 55 1.98 -25.81 -2.61
CA SER A 55 1.36 -24.70 -1.88
C SER A 55 1.54 -24.75 -0.36
N GLY A 56 2.46 -25.58 0.17
CA GLY A 56 2.79 -25.64 1.61
C GLY A 56 1.80 -26.37 2.52
N MET A 57 0.84 -27.13 1.98
CA MET A 57 -0.20 -27.83 2.77
C MET A 57 0.11 -29.31 3.08
N ALA A 58 1.36 -29.72 2.91
CA ALA A 58 1.84 -31.10 3.02
C ALA A 58 1.40 -31.86 4.29
N LYS A 59 1.40 -31.18 5.45
CA LYS A 59 1.10 -31.78 6.76
C LYS A 59 -0.40 -31.90 7.09
N LYS A 60 -1.31 -31.34 6.27
CA LYS A 60 -2.77 -31.38 6.55
C LYS A 60 -3.35 -32.79 6.32
N ARG A 61 -4.29 -33.23 7.17
CA ARG A 61 -4.91 -34.59 7.10
C ARG A 61 -6.31 -34.62 6.46
N LYS A 62 -7.05 -33.50 6.55
CA LYS A 62 -8.32 -33.24 5.86
C LYS A 62 -8.22 -31.90 5.14
N ILE A 63 -8.76 -31.84 3.93
CA ILE A 63 -8.72 -30.66 3.06
C ILE A 63 -10.17 -30.17 2.90
N GLY A 64 -10.44 -28.89 3.14
CA GLY A 64 -11.72 -28.25 2.81
C GLY A 64 -12.92 -28.54 3.72
N CYS A 65 -12.73 -29.10 4.92
CA CYS A 65 -13.83 -29.37 5.87
C CYS A 65 -13.77 -28.52 7.15
N GLY A 66 -13.43 -27.24 7.01
CA GLY A 66 -13.86 -26.26 8.02
C GLY A 66 -15.36 -26.04 7.87
N ARG A 67 -16.07 -25.73 8.96
CA ARG A 67 -17.43 -25.18 8.86
C ARG A 67 -17.32 -23.90 8.03
N GLN A 68 -17.99 -23.87 6.87
CA GLN A 68 -18.04 -22.66 6.06
C GLN A 68 -18.63 -21.53 6.91
N PRO A 69 -18.17 -20.28 6.75
CA PRO A 69 -18.80 -19.15 7.40
C PRO A 69 -20.30 -19.18 7.12
N MET A 70 -21.12 -18.97 8.14
CA MET A 70 -22.57 -18.86 7.94
C MET A 70 -22.93 -17.67 7.02
N TYR A 71 -22.03 -16.68 6.94
CA TYR A 71 -22.17 -15.45 6.16
C TYR A 71 -20.90 -15.17 5.34
N THR A 72 -20.64 -15.98 4.32
CA THR A 72 -19.42 -15.88 3.49
C THR A 72 -19.29 -14.54 2.77
N GLU A 73 -20.41 -13.98 2.28
CA GLU A 73 -20.41 -12.69 1.57
C GLU A 73 -20.13 -11.51 2.51
N LEU A 74 -20.73 -11.53 3.71
CA LEU A 74 -20.44 -10.57 4.78
C LEU A 74 -18.96 -10.64 5.20
N GLU A 75 -18.42 -11.83 5.44
CA GLU A 75 -17.00 -11.97 5.81
C GLU A 75 -16.05 -11.52 4.69
N SER A 76 -16.43 -11.73 3.43
CA SER A 76 -15.65 -11.24 2.27
C SER A 76 -15.60 -9.72 2.26
N LEU A 77 -16.74 -9.04 2.42
CA LEU A 77 -16.82 -7.57 2.46
C LEU A 77 -16.04 -6.99 3.66
N VAL A 78 -16.16 -7.61 4.83
CA VAL A 78 -15.41 -7.19 6.02
C VAL A 78 -13.91 -7.38 5.82
N SER A 79 -13.49 -8.49 5.19
CA SER A 79 -12.08 -8.77 4.87
C SER A 79 -11.50 -7.74 3.88
N GLU A 80 -12.25 -7.40 2.83
CA GLU A 80 -11.88 -6.33 1.89
C GLU A 80 -11.75 -4.97 2.58
N TRP A 81 -12.67 -4.65 3.50
CA TRP A 81 -12.60 -3.42 4.29
C TRP A 81 -11.38 -3.39 5.22
N VAL A 82 -11.04 -4.51 5.87
CA VAL A 82 -9.81 -4.62 6.67
C VAL A 82 -8.59 -4.38 5.77
N ALA A 83 -8.56 -5.00 4.59
CA ALA A 83 -7.47 -4.82 3.63
C ALA A 83 -7.33 -3.35 3.16
N ASP A 84 -8.44 -2.66 2.90
CA ASP A 84 -8.46 -1.23 2.53
C ASP A 84 -7.92 -0.33 3.65
N ARG A 85 -8.38 -0.54 4.89
CA ARG A 85 -7.89 0.17 6.07
C ARG A 85 -6.38 -0.04 6.27
N ARG A 86 -5.90 -1.29 6.13
CA ARG A 86 -4.49 -1.63 6.27
C ARG A 86 -3.62 -1.09 5.12
N ALA A 87 -4.15 -1.02 3.90
CA ALA A 87 -3.48 -0.37 2.77
C ALA A 87 -3.25 1.13 3.02
N LYS A 88 -4.14 1.77 3.79
CA LYS A 88 -4.02 3.16 4.26
C LYS A 88 -3.15 3.31 5.50
N THR A 89 -2.46 2.24 5.93
CA THR A 89 -1.67 2.18 7.17
C THR A 89 -2.46 2.47 8.46
N LEU A 90 -3.79 2.40 8.39
CA LEU A 90 -4.65 2.65 9.54
C LEU A 90 -4.66 1.42 10.45
N VAL A 91 -4.72 1.67 11.75
CA VAL A 91 -4.98 0.61 12.73
C VAL A 91 -6.41 0.12 12.52
N VAL A 92 -6.59 -1.20 12.57
CA VAL A 92 -7.91 -1.83 12.57
C VAL A 92 -8.02 -2.59 13.87
N THR A 93 -9.01 -2.21 14.67
CA THR A 93 -9.30 -2.84 15.95
C THR A 93 -10.45 -3.84 15.80
N ARG A 94 -10.57 -4.74 16.78
CA ARG A 94 -11.65 -5.73 16.83
C ARG A 94 -13.03 -5.07 16.94
N ALA A 95 -13.12 -3.97 17.69
CA ALA A 95 -14.35 -3.19 17.83
C ALA A 95 -14.79 -2.59 16.49
N GLU A 96 -13.86 -2.03 15.71
CA GLU A 96 -14.20 -1.47 14.40
C GLU A 96 -14.63 -2.56 13.40
N ILE A 97 -14.07 -3.77 13.49
CA ILE A 97 -14.54 -4.92 12.69
C ILE A 97 -15.99 -5.26 13.05
N GLN A 98 -16.35 -5.23 14.33
CA GLN A 98 -17.71 -5.51 14.79
C GLN A 98 -18.69 -4.42 14.33
N GLU A 99 -18.33 -3.16 14.52
CA GLU A 99 -19.14 -2.02 14.12
C GLU A 99 -19.37 -1.99 12.60
N TYR A 100 -18.30 -2.22 11.83
CA TYR A 100 -18.40 -2.29 10.38
C TYR A 100 -19.27 -3.47 9.91
N ALA A 101 -19.10 -4.66 10.50
CA ALA A 101 -19.90 -5.82 10.18
C ALA A 101 -21.40 -5.58 10.44
N LEU A 102 -21.76 -4.92 11.55
CA LEU A 102 -23.14 -4.55 11.86
C LEU A 102 -23.69 -3.47 10.91
N ALA A 103 -22.86 -2.50 10.51
CA ALA A 103 -23.27 -1.43 9.62
C ALA A 103 -23.59 -1.91 8.19
N VAL A 104 -22.93 -2.98 7.73
CA VAL A 104 -23.15 -3.54 6.38
C VAL A 104 -24.17 -4.68 6.36
N LEU A 105 -24.68 -5.14 7.51
CA LEU A 105 -25.72 -6.17 7.59
C LEU A 105 -26.95 -5.90 6.70
N PRO A 106 -27.49 -4.67 6.62
CA PRO A 106 -28.66 -4.39 5.80
C PRO A 106 -28.44 -4.64 4.30
N GLN A 107 -27.19 -4.75 3.84
CA GLN A 107 -26.85 -5.01 2.43
C GLN A 107 -27.02 -6.49 2.04
N PHE A 108 -27.17 -7.39 3.01
CA PHE A 108 -27.25 -8.83 2.80
C PHE A 108 -28.61 -9.41 3.20
N ASP A 109 -29.62 -8.57 3.45
CA ASP A 109 -30.95 -8.96 3.95
C ASP A 109 -30.91 -9.82 5.24
N ILE A 110 -29.87 -9.63 6.07
CA ILE A 110 -29.71 -10.33 7.35
C ILE A 110 -30.29 -9.48 8.47
N SER A 111 -31.23 -10.03 9.24
CA SER A 111 -31.78 -9.34 10.42
C SER A 111 -30.71 -9.19 11.51
N PRO A 112 -30.68 -8.05 12.25
CA PRO A 112 -29.82 -7.87 13.43
C PRO A 112 -30.01 -8.95 14.52
N GLU A 113 -31.14 -9.65 14.52
CA GLU A 113 -31.43 -10.76 15.43
C GLU A 113 -30.70 -12.05 15.03
N GLN A 114 -30.37 -12.21 13.74
CA GLN A 114 -29.76 -13.41 13.18
C GLN A 114 -28.23 -13.38 13.24
N PHE A 115 -27.62 -12.20 13.12
CA PHE A 115 -26.17 -12.04 13.21
C PHE A 115 -25.77 -11.18 14.40
N LYS A 116 -24.94 -11.76 15.27
CA LYS A 116 -24.24 -11.03 16.34
C LYS A 116 -22.76 -10.96 16.01
N ALA A 117 -22.24 -9.75 15.87
CA ALA A 117 -20.80 -9.46 15.78
C ALA A 117 -20.10 -9.71 17.14
N SER A 118 -20.25 -10.92 17.69
CA SER A 118 -19.69 -11.31 18.98
C SER A 118 -18.17 -11.40 18.92
N GLN A 119 -17.51 -11.35 20.08
CA GLN A 119 -16.06 -11.51 20.16
C GLN A 119 -15.59 -12.84 19.54
N HIS A 120 -16.38 -13.90 19.76
CA HIS A 120 -16.12 -15.23 19.20
C HIS A 120 -16.26 -15.27 17.67
N TRP A 121 -17.20 -14.51 17.10
CA TRP A 121 -17.28 -14.37 15.64
C TRP A 121 -16.02 -13.69 15.09
N VAL A 122 -15.55 -12.61 15.73
CA VAL A 122 -14.32 -11.91 15.32
C VAL A 122 -13.10 -12.82 15.41
N ASP A 123 -12.95 -13.61 16.49
CA ASP A 123 -11.84 -14.58 16.60
C ASP A 123 -11.81 -15.55 15.43
N ASN A 124 -12.96 -16.15 15.13
CA ASN A 124 -13.08 -17.10 14.04
C ASN A 124 -12.91 -16.45 12.66
N PHE A 125 -13.38 -15.22 12.48
CA PHE A 125 -13.17 -14.42 11.26
C PHE A 125 -11.68 -14.15 11.03
N LEU A 126 -10.96 -13.75 12.07
CA LEU A 126 -9.52 -13.49 12.02
C LEU A 126 -8.76 -14.77 11.66
N GLU A 127 -9.06 -15.89 12.33
CA GLU A 127 -8.43 -17.19 12.05
C GLU A 127 -8.69 -17.66 10.62
N ARG A 128 -9.93 -17.51 10.11
CA ARG A 128 -10.29 -17.91 8.74
C ARG A 128 -9.62 -17.07 7.65
N ASN A 129 -9.37 -15.79 7.92
CA ASN A 129 -8.78 -14.85 6.96
C ASN A 129 -7.26 -14.69 7.14
N ASP A 130 -6.62 -15.57 7.91
CA ASP A 130 -5.18 -15.51 8.23
C ASP A 130 -4.76 -14.16 8.86
N LEU A 131 -5.68 -13.51 9.58
CA LEU A 131 -5.45 -12.25 10.28
C LEU A 131 -5.07 -12.51 11.73
N SER A 132 -4.11 -11.76 12.25
CA SER A 132 -3.64 -11.87 13.64
C SER A 132 -3.45 -10.50 14.25
N LEU A 133 -3.64 -10.40 15.56
CA LEU A 133 -3.28 -9.20 16.32
C LEU A 133 -1.77 -9.00 16.24
N ARG A 134 -1.34 -7.82 15.80
CA ARG A 134 0.07 -7.44 15.70
C ARG A 134 0.28 -6.10 16.40
N ARG A 135 1.39 -5.95 17.13
CA ARG A 135 1.79 -4.69 17.74
C ARG A 135 2.13 -3.69 16.63
N SER A 136 1.54 -2.50 16.69
CA SER A 136 1.88 -1.41 15.76
C SER A 136 3.37 -1.09 15.89
N THR A 137 4.09 -1.15 14.79
CA THR A 137 5.53 -0.85 14.73
C THR A 137 5.74 0.27 13.72
N THR A 138 6.41 1.33 14.15
CA THR A 138 6.67 2.54 13.34
C THR A 138 7.80 2.31 12.31
N LEU A 139 8.47 1.16 12.34
CA LEU A 139 9.67 0.86 11.57
C LEU A 139 9.58 -0.55 10.97
N PHE A 140 9.09 -0.65 9.73
CA PHE A 140 9.42 -1.80 8.88
C PHE A 140 10.84 -1.58 8.33
N ARG A 141 11.85 -2.13 8.99
CA ARG A 141 13.13 -2.37 8.33
C ARG A 141 12.97 -3.71 7.60
N LEU A 142 12.74 -3.65 6.29
CA LEU A 142 12.82 -4.84 5.44
C LEU A 142 14.22 -5.43 5.65
N GLU A 143 14.33 -6.76 5.81
CA GLU A 143 15.63 -7.40 5.83
C GLU A 143 16.37 -7.12 4.52
N ASP A 144 17.68 -6.86 4.60
CA ASP A 144 18.48 -6.42 3.45
C ASP A 144 18.36 -7.40 2.27
N ALA A 145 18.23 -8.70 2.54
CA ALA A 145 18.01 -9.73 1.52
C ALA A 145 16.70 -9.55 0.73
N GLU A 146 15.61 -9.18 1.41
CA GLU A 146 14.31 -8.94 0.78
C GLU A 146 14.31 -7.63 -0.02
N ILE A 147 15.04 -6.60 0.45
CA ILE A 147 15.27 -5.37 -0.32
C ILE A 147 16.03 -5.69 -1.61
N VAL A 148 17.12 -6.45 -1.52
CA VAL A 148 17.93 -6.85 -2.68
C VAL A 148 17.08 -7.67 -3.67
N LYS A 149 16.29 -8.63 -3.18
CA LYS A 149 15.40 -9.42 -4.04
C LYS A 149 14.40 -8.54 -4.79
N ARG A 150 13.77 -7.57 -4.11
CA ARG A 150 12.85 -6.61 -4.74
C ARG A 150 13.56 -5.71 -5.74
N ALA A 151 14.75 -5.24 -5.41
CA ALA A 151 15.55 -4.40 -6.29
C ALA A 151 15.97 -5.14 -7.56
N LEU A 152 16.37 -6.42 -7.45
CA LEU A 152 16.70 -7.26 -8.60
C LEU A 152 15.47 -7.54 -9.48
N ALA A 153 14.32 -7.85 -8.87
CA ALA A 153 13.08 -8.04 -9.61
C ALA A 153 12.64 -6.76 -10.33
N TYR A 154 12.75 -5.61 -9.67
CA TYR A 154 12.45 -4.31 -10.26
C TYR A 154 13.41 -3.95 -11.38
N LYS A 155 14.72 -4.18 -11.19
CA LYS A 155 15.72 -3.96 -12.23
C LYS A 155 15.43 -4.82 -13.47
N LYS A 156 15.17 -6.11 -13.29
CA LYS A 156 14.80 -7.01 -14.39
C LYS A 156 13.55 -6.50 -15.12
N PHE A 157 12.52 -6.11 -14.37
CA PHE A 157 11.31 -5.51 -14.95
C PHE A 157 11.62 -4.25 -15.77
N VAL A 158 12.48 -3.36 -15.28
CA VAL A 158 12.88 -2.14 -16.00
C VAL A 158 13.73 -2.48 -17.24
N ASP A 159 14.62 -3.46 -17.15
CA ASP A 159 15.48 -3.90 -18.26
C ASP A 159 14.65 -4.52 -19.41
N ASP A 160 13.50 -5.13 -19.09
CA ASP A 160 12.55 -5.68 -20.07
C ASP A 160 11.72 -4.59 -20.79
N ILE A 161 11.79 -3.32 -20.35
CA ILE A 161 11.06 -2.21 -20.97
C ILE A 161 11.81 -1.68 -22.19
N ASP A 162 11.14 -1.74 -23.34
CA ASP A 162 11.62 -1.09 -24.55
C ASP A 162 11.43 0.44 -24.47
N PHE A 163 12.48 1.12 -24.01
CA PHE A 163 12.49 2.57 -23.88
C PHE A 163 12.45 3.34 -25.21
N SER A 164 12.69 2.69 -26.36
CA SER A 164 12.65 3.33 -27.68
C SER A 164 11.26 3.84 -28.07
N LYS A 165 10.22 3.29 -27.42
CA LYS A 165 8.80 3.68 -27.59
C LYS A 165 8.50 5.07 -27.05
N TYR A 166 9.34 5.60 -26.17
CA TYR A 166 9.09 6.86 -25.45
C TYR A 166 10.08 7.95 -25.88
N SER A 167 9.61 9.18 -25.94
CA SER A 167 10.50 10.34 -25.99
C SER A 167 10.82 10.81 -24.58
N LEU A 168 12.02 11.37 -24.35
CA LEU A 168 12.42 11.92 -23.05
C LEU A 168 11.41 12.95 -22.50
N CYS A 169 10.81 13.77 -23.37
CA CYS A 169 9.78 14.74 -23.01
C CYS A 169 8.42 14.12 -22.64
N ASN A 170 8.21 12.83 -22.91
CA ASN A 170 7.00 12.08 -22.56
C ASN A 170 7.24 11.08 -21.42
N MET A 171 8.47 11.04 -20.88
CA MET A 171 8.82 10.26 -19.70
C MET A 171 8.78 11.17 -18.48
N ILE A 172 7.93 10.84 -17.53
CA ILE A 172 7.53 11.72 -16.43
C ILE A 172 7.79 11.00 -15.12
N ALA A 173 8.56 11.60 -14.23
CA ALA A 173 8.64 11.19 -12.84
C ALA A 173 7.75 12.12 -12.01
N MET A 174 6.81 11.53 -11.29
CA MET A 174 5.89 12.23 -10.41
C MET A 174 5.96 11.65 -9.01
N ASP A 175 5.97 12.52 -8.01
CA ASP A 175 5.98 12.08 -6.63
C ASP A 175 5.15 13.02 -5.73
N GLU A 176 4.61 12.44 -4.67
CA GLU A 176 3.83 13.14 -3.65
C GLU A 176 4.66 13.30 -2.38
N ILE A 177 4.78 14.54 -1.92
CA ILE A 177 5.54 14.89 -0.74
C ILE A 177 4.70 15.68 0.26
N ALA A 178 4.72 15.26 1.52
CA ALA A 178 4.18 16.04 2.61
C ALA A 178 5.12 17.20 2.97
N VAL A 179 4.61 18.43 2.89
CA VAL A 179 5.27 19.66 3.35
C VAL A 179 4.73 19.99 4.73
N PHE A 180 5.57 19.80 5.76
CA PHE A 180 5.21 20.07 7.15
C PHE A 180 5.45 21.55 7.50
N MET A 181 4.48 22.18 8.14
CA MET A 181 4.47 23.62 8.40
C MET A 181 5.34 24.03 9.59
N GLY A 182 5.53 23.12 10.56
CA GLY A 182 6.25 23.40 11.81
C GLY A 182 7.50 22.55 12.04
N GLN A 183 7.90 21.72 11.07
CA GLN A 183 9.01 20.79 11.23
C GLN A 183 10.31 21.42 10.70
N ALA A 184 11.04 22.10 11.59
CA ALA A 184 12.42 22.55 11.36
C ALA A 184 13.41 21.37 11.33
N ALA A 185 14.70 21.67 11.16
CA ALA A 185 15.77 20.68 11.28
C ALA A 185 15.67 19.89 12.61
N GLN A 186 15.75 18.55 12.52
CA GLN A 186 15.63 17.66 13.69
C GLN A 186 16.97 17.37 14.38
N THR A 187 18.07 17.87 13.83
CA THR A 187 19.43 17.71 14.36
C THR A 187 19.95 19.07 14.76
N THR A 188 20.34 19.22 16.02
CA THR A 188 20.94 20.45 16.57
C THR A 188 22.27 20.11 17.23
N ILE A 189 23.18 21.08 17.26
CA ILE A 189 24.51 20.94 17.87
C ILE A 189 24.46 21.63 19.24
N ASP A 190 24.77 20.88 20.29
CA ASP A 190 24.87 21.41 21.66
C ASP A 190 26.01 20.73 22.43
N ARG A 191 26.48 21.37 23.50
CA ARG A 191 27.61 20.89 24.30
C ARG A 191 27.17 19.80 25.28
N GLY A 192 27.42 18.53 24.92
CA GLY A 192 27.45 17.41 25.86
C GLY A 192 26.09 16.94 26.41
N ALA A 193 24.98 17.50 25.94
CA ALA A 193 23.63 17.05 26.32
C ALA A 193 23.17 15.88 25.44
N SER A 194 22.58 14.85 26.04
CA SER A 194 21.94 13.74 25.31
C SER A 194 20.63 14.13 24.62
N SER A 195 20.04 15.27 25.02
CA SER A 195 18.82 15.82 24.45
C SER A 195 18.78 17.34 24.64
N VAL A 196 18.44 18.07 23.59
CA VAL A 196 18.32 19.54 23.59
C VAL A 196 16.85 19.91 23.49
N TYR A 197 16.39 20.80 24.37
CA TYR A 197 15.02 21.30 24.30
C TYR A 197 14.89 22.31 23.16
N VAL A 198 14.04 21.98 22.19
CA VAL A 198 13.62 22.91 21.13
C VAL A 198 12.12 23.17 21.32
N PRO A 199 11.69 24.42 21.54
CA PRO A 199 10.28 24.74 21.70
C PRO A 199 9.46 24.27 20.50
N SER A 200 8.35 23.59 20.80
CA SER A 200 7.40 23.15 19.77
C SER A 200 6.72 24.36 19.11
N THR A 201 6.56 24.30 17.80
CA THR A 201 5.77 25.26 17.01
C THR A 201 4.27 25.01 17.12
N ALA A 202 3.85 23.89 17.74
CA ALA A 202 2.49 23.36 17.81
C ALA A 202 1.87 22.98 16.45
N TYR A 203 2.63 23.09 15.36
CA TYR A 203 2.21 22.82 13.98
C TYR A 203 3.08 21.77 13.28
N GLU A 204 3.81 20.95 14.03
CA GLU A 204 4.71 19.91 13.50
C GLU A 204 3.96 18.84 12.72
N SER A 205 2.70 18.58 13.06
CA SER A 205 1.82 17.65 12.36
C SER A 205 1.00 18.29 11.24
N ALA A 206 0.96 19.63 11.19
CA ALA A 206 0.24 20.35 10.16
C ALA A 206 1.01 20.27 8.83
N ARG A 207 0.34 19.80 7.78
CA ARG A 207 0.96 19.57 6.48
C ARG A 207 0.06 19.96 5.32
N VAL A 208 0.70 20.28 4.20
CA VAL A 208 0.07 20.27 2.87
C VAL A 208 0.71 19.17 2.04
N THR A 209 -0.04 18.60 1.10
CA THR A 209 0.50 17.63 0.16
C THR A 209 1.00 18.41 -1.06
N CYS A 210 2.22 18.16 -1.51
CA CYS A 210 2.78 18.76 -2.71
C CYS A 210 3.02 17.65 -3.74
N ILE A 211 2.61 17.89 -4.97
CA ILE A 211 2.90 17.02 -6.10
C ILE A 211 3.98 17.69 -6.93
N LEU A 212 5.08 16.98 -7.10
CA LEU A 212 6.21 17.39 -7.92
C LEU A 212 6.26 16.54 -9.17
N THR A 213 6.61 17.15 -10.30
CA THR A 213 6.67 16.45 -11.58
C THR A 213 7.83 16.96 -12.39
N ILE A 214 8.69 16.05 -12.82
CA ILE A 214 9.84 16.33 -13.68
C ILE A 214 9.83 15.39 -14.88
N ARG A 215 10.17 15.92 -16.05
CA ARG A 215 10.38 15.14 -17.26
C ARG A 215 11.82 14.67 -17.34
N LEU A 216 12.06 13.59 -18.06
CA LEU A 216 13.42 13.06 -18.22
C LEU A 216 14.31 13.97 -19.08
N ASP A 217 13.72 14.89 -19.85
CA ASP A 217 14.45 15.97 -20.55
C ASP A 217 14.91 17.12 -19.63
N GLY A 218 14.61 17.04 -18.33
CA GLY A 218 14.94 18.06 -17.33
C GLY A 218 13.87 19.14 -17.15
N THR A 219 12.81 19.16 -17.96
CA THR A 219 11.73 20.13 -17.83
C THR A 219 10.91 19.84 -16.57
N LYS A 220 10.77 20.84 -15.72
CA LYS A 220 9.96 20.79 -14.49
C LYS A 220 8.54 21.27 -14.77
N ALA A 221 7.54 20.56 -14.25
CA ALA A 221 6.18 21.10 -14.20
C ALA A 221 6.04 22.08 -13.03
N THR A 222 5.04 22.96 -13.11
CA THR A 222 4.63 23.77 -11.96
C THR A 222 4.10 22.86 -10.85
N PRO A 223 4.60 22.95 -9.61
CA PRO A 223 4.09 22.17 -8.49
C PRO A 223 2.60 22.41 -8.25
N LEU A 224 1.94 21.39 -7.71
CA LEU A 224 0.58 21.49 -7.20
C LEU A 224 0.57 21.26 -5.70
N LEU A 225 -0.07 22.14 -4.96
CA LEU A 225 -0.28 22.03 -3.52
C LEU A 225 -1.72 21.66 -3.24
N ILE A 226 -1.93 20.63 -2.42
CA ILE A 226 -3.22 20.22 -1.91
C ILE A 226 -3.27 20.58 -0.43
N ALA A 227 -4.09 21.57 -0.12
CA ALA A 227 -4.34 22.03 1.25
C ALA A 227 -5.69 21.51 1.74
N LYS A 228 -5.83 21.36 3.06
CA LYS A 228 -7.13 21.05 3.67
C LYS A 228 -8.01 22.30 3.67
N GLY A 229 -9.16 22.24 3.02
CA GLY A 229 -10.09 23.37 2.90
C GLY A 229 -11.50 22.95 2.51
N LYS A 230 -12.42 23.92 2.45
CA LYS A 230 -13.84 23.70 2.09
C LYS A 230 -14.15 23.98 0.62
N LYS A 231 -13.19 24.55 -0.12
CA LYS A 231 -13.39 25.00 -1.50
C LYS A 231 -12.72 24.01 -2.45
N GLU A 232 -13.50 23.26 -3.23
CA GLU A 232 -12.95 22.36 -4.27
C GLU A 232 -12.60 23.15 -5.54
N LYS A 233 -11.71 24.13 -5.42
CA LYS A 233 -11.29 24.99 -6.53
C LYS A 233 -9.78 25.02 -6.64
N ILE A 234 -9.31 24.95 -7.88
CA ILE A 234 -7.91 25.17 -8.24
C ILE A 234 -7.69 26.67 -8.39
N GLU A 235 -6.77 27.22 -7.63
CA GLU A 235 -6.35 28.61 -7.69
C GLU A 235 -4.84 28.68 -7.96
N ARG A 236 -4.40 29.80 -8.52
CA ARG A 236 -2.98 30.04 -8.76
C ARG A 236 -2.48 31.10 -7.77
N VAL A 237 -1.67 30.67 -6.81
CA VAL A 237 -1.09 31.53 -5.78
C VAL A 237 0.40 31.67 -6.07
N SER A 238 0.90 32.89 -6.22
CA SER A 238 2.31 33.17 -6.54
C SER A 238 2.88 32.39 -7.74
N GLY A 239 2.03 31.92 -8.66
CA GLY A 239 2.42 31.13 -9.83
C GLY A 239 2.33 29.61 -9.65
N ILE A 240 2.07 29.11 -8.45
CA ILE A 240 1.88 27.69 -8.09
C ILE A 240 0.40 27.34 -8.06
N TYR A 241 0.03 26.12 -8.45
CA TYR A 241 -1.34 25.65 -8.33
C TYR A 241 -1.64 25.23 -6.90
N VAL A 242 -2.79 25.66 -6.39
CA VAL A 242 -3.28 25.33 -5.06
C VAL A 242 -4.69 24.77 -5.21
N LEU A 243 -4.89 23.56 -4.71
CA LEU A 243 -6.19 22.92 -4.61
C LEU A 243 -6.53 22.77 -3.13
N GLU A 244 -7.67 23.30 -2.72
CA GLU A 244 -8.24 22.99 -1.41
C GLU A 244 -9.17 21.77 -1.53
N THR A 245 -9.00 20.78 -0.67
CA THR A 245 -9.93 19.65 -0.56
C THR A 245 -10.23 19.34 0.90
N GLU A 246 -11.38 18.73 1.18
CA GLU A 246 -11.77 18.42 2.56
C GLU A 246 -10.79 17.44 3.23
N LYS A 247 -10.19 16.55 2.43
CA LYS A 247 -9.37 15.45 2.95
C LYS A 247 -7.87 15.54 2.62
N ALA A 248 -7.43 16.48 1.79
CA ALA A 248 -6.01 16.78 1.49
C ALA A 248 -5.16 15.64 0.88
N TRP A 249 -5.76 14.75 0.09
CA TRP A 249 -5.04 13.74 -0.73
C TRP A 249 -5.32 13.91 -2.22
N ALA A 250 -4.40 13.42 -3.05
CA ALA A 250 -4.56 13.42 -4.49
C ALA A 250 -5.69 12.47 -4.91
N THR A 251 -6.64 13.00 -5.67
CA THR A 251 -7.67 12.21 -6.34
C THR A 251 -7.29 11.99 -7.80
N GLN A 252 -8.05 11.14 -8.50
CA GLN A 252 -7.89 10.96 -9.94
C GLN A 252 -8.00 12.30 -10.70
N ASP A 253 -8.83 13.23 -10.25
CA ASP A 253 -9.00 14.56 -10.85
C ASP A 253 -7.76 15.45 -10.71
N VAL A 254 -7.01 15.28 -9.63
CA VAL A 254 -5.73 15.96 -9.43
C VAL A 254 -4.69 15.47 -10.45
N ILE A 255 -4.63 14.15 -10.66
CA ILE A 255 -3.74 13.54 -11.65
C ILE A 255 -4.18 13.94 -13.08
N ASN A 256 -5.49 14.05 -13.34
CA ASN A 256 -6.05 14.54 -14.60
C ASN A 256 -5.59 15.97 -14.92
N LEU A 257 -5.42 16.83 -13.92
CA LEU A 257 -4.93 18.19 -14.11
C LEU A 257 -3.44 18.21 -14.48
N MET A 258 -2.65 17.31 -13.89
CA MET A 258 -1.20 17.32 -14.01
C MET A 258 -0.69 16.66 -15.30
N LEU A 259 -1.34 15.60 -15.80
CA LEU A 259 -0.87 14.86 -16.97
C LEU A 259 -0.87 15.65 -18.30
N PRO A 260 -1.92 16.45 -18.65
CA PRO A 260 -1.97 17.19 -19.92
C PRO A 260 -0.96 18.33 -20.01
N LEU A 261 -0.51 18.88 -18.87
CA LEU A 261 0.50 19.93 -18.84
C LEU A 261 1.89 19.44 -19.29
N VAL A 262 2.05 18.11 -19.44
CA VAL A 262 3.34 17.46 -19.57
C VAL A 262 3.52 16.74 -20.91
N MET A 263 2.45 16.25 -21.54
CA MET A 263 2.54 15.48 -22.78
C MET A 263 2.33 16.33 -24.05
N ARG A 264 3.25 16.22 -25.02
CA ARG A 264 3.06 16.76 -26.39
C ARG A 264 3.45 15.70 -27.43
N GLY A 265 2.60 15.48 -28.43
CA GLY A 265 2.90 14.69 -29.63
C GLY A 265 2.31 13.28 -29.69
N ASN A 266 2.73 12.50 -30.70
CA ASN A 266 2.12 11.21 -31.08
C ASN A 266 2.77 9.96 -30.45
N LYS A 267 3.83 10.12 -29.67
CA LYS A 267 4.53 9.00 -29.00
C LYS A 267 3.88 8.66 -27.66
N ARG A 268 4.03 7.40 -27.23
CA ARG A 268 3.50 6.92 -25.94
C ARG A 268 4.12 7.70 -24.78
N GLY A 269 3.36 7.83 -23.69
CA GLY A 269 3.82 8.40 -22.42
C GLY A 269 4.35 7.31 -21.49
N MET A 270 5.29 7.68 -20.62
CA MET A 270 5.74 6.83 -19.51
C MET A 270 5.62 7.63 -18.21
N LEU A 271 4.93 7.07 -17.21
CA LEU A 271 4.78 7.66 -15.89
C LEU A 271 5.48 6.81 -14.83
N ILE A 272 6.40 7.41 -14.09
CA ILE A 272 7.18 6.80 -13.02
C ILE A 272 6.74 7.43 -11.70
N TRP A 273 6.23 6.60 -10.80
CA TRP A 273 5.69 7.02 -9.51
C TRP A 273 5.68 5.88 -8.50
N ASP A 274 5.32 6.16 -7.25
CA ASP A 274 5.25 5.15 -6.21
C ASP A 274 4.06 4.18 -6.40
N ALA A 275 4.13 3.04 -5.72
CA ALA A 275 3.09 2.01 -5.77
C ALA A 275 1.90 2.28 -4.83
N ALA A 276 1.45 3.53 -4.69
CA ALA A 276 0.29 3.89 -3.88
C ALA A 276 -0.98 3.15 -4.33
N SER A 277 -1.93 2.95 -3.40
CA SER A 277 -3.17 2.20 -3.70
C SER A 277 -4.01 2.85 -4.80
N THR A 278 -4.05 4.18 -4.84
CA THR A 278 -4.70 4.99 -5.88
C THR A 278 -4.09 4.74 -7.26
N HIS A 279 -2.75 4.62 -7.35
CA HIS A 279 -2.04 4.34 -8.60
C HIS A 279 -2.28 2.90 -9.06
N ARG A 280 -2.43 1.95 -8.13
CA ARG A 280 -2.69 0.54 -8.44
C ARG A 280 -4.14 0.25 -8.86
N ALA A 281 -5.06 1.16 -8.59
CA ALA A 281 -6.48 0.99 -8.89
C ALA A 281 -6.72 0.69 -10.38
N LYS A 282 -7.68 -0.20 -10.66
CA LYS A 282 -8.06 -0.56 -12.03
C LYS A 282 -8.55 0.66 -12.83
N THR A 283 -9.27 1.57 -12.16
CA THR A 283 -9.72 2.84 -12.76
C THR A 283 -8.55 3.69 -13.26
N MET A 284 -7.49 3.79 -12.47
CA MET A 284 -6.27 4.51 -12.86
C MET A 284 -5.55 3.84 -14.03
N LYS A 285 -5.41 2.51 -14.01
CA LYS A 285 -4.81 1.76 -15.12
C LYS A 285 -5.56 1.96 -16.43
N ASN A 286 -6.89 1.87 -16.39
CA ASN A 286 -7.73 2.10 -17.57
C ASN A 286 -7.58 3.54 -18.08
N PHE A 287 -7.60 4.50 -17.16
CA PHE A 287 -7.43 5.92 -17.46
C PHE A 287 -6.09 6.24 -18.18
N LEU A 288 -5.00 5.63 -17.74
CA LEU A 288 -3.68 5.77 -18.37
C LEU A 288 -3.62 5.05 -19.73
N HIS A 289 -4.21 3.86 -19.81
CA HIS A 289 -4.27 3.07 -21.04
C HIS A 289 -5.01 3.83 -22.17
N GLU A 290 -6.16 4.43 -21.88
CA GLU A 290 -6.91 5.29 -22.82
C GLU A 290 -6.07 6.44 -23.37
N ARG A 291 -5.11 6.93 -22.59
CA ARG A 291 -4.20 8.03 -22.95
C ARG A 291 -2.88 7.56 -23.55
N ARG A 292 -2.72 6.24 -23.78
CA ARG A 292 -1.46 5.62 -24.27
C ARG A 292 -0.27 5.93 -23.37
N ILE A 293 -0.50 5.92 -22.05
CA ILE A 293 0.52 6.10 -21.03
C ILE A 293 0.79 4.76 -20.37
N ASP A 294 2.05 4.34 -20.43
CA ASP A 294 2.54 3.20 -19.67
C ASP A 294 3.02 3.68 -18.29
N GLN A 295 2.93 2.82 -17.29
CA GLN A 295 3.32 3.17 -15.92
C GLN A 295 4.41 2.25 -15.39
N ILE A 296 5.37 2.84 -14.67
CA ILE A 296 6.36 2.15 -13.86
C ILE A 296 6.08 2.52 -12.40
N MET A 297 5.82 1.51 -11.59
CA MET A 297 5.62 1.67 -10.15
C MET A 297 6.89 1.30 -9.41
N ILE A 298 7.37 2.21 -8.57
CA ILE A 298 8.51 1.93 -7.71
C ILE A 298 8.03 1.10 -6.51
N PRO A 299 8.67 -0.05 -6.22
CA PRO A 299 8.28 -0.91 -5.11
C PRO A 299 8.36 -0.21 -3.76
N ALA A 300 7.49 -0.59 -2.83
CA ALA A 300 7.54 -0.11 -1.46
C ALA A 300 8.90 -0.42 -0.81
N GLY A 301 9.53 0.60 -0.22
CA GLY A 301 10.89 0.53 0.33
C GLY A 301 11.98 0.99 -0.65
N MET A 302 11.63 1.20 -1.92
CA MET A 302 12.47 1.88 -2.92
C MET A 302 11.81 3.24 -3.20
N THR A 303 12.46 4.34 -2.84
CA THR A 303 11.86 5.68 -2.99
C THR A 303 12.40 6.34 -4.26
N LEU A 304 11.63 7.26 -4.87
CA LEU A 304 12.08 8.28 -5.83
C LEU A 304 13.03 9.29 -5.13
N SER A 305 14.08 8.77 -4.50
CA SER A 305 14.93 9.48 -3.55
C SER A 305 15.73 10.62 -4.18
N ARG A 306 15.93 10.57 -5.51
CA ARG A 306 16.77 11.54 -6.23
C ARG A 306 16.13 12.92 -6.39
N LEU A 307 14.79 13.01 -6.55
CA LEU A 307 14.09 14.29 -6.67
C LEU A 307 13.75 14.88 -5.29
N ASN A 308 13.23 14.04 -4.39
CA ASN A 308 12.70 14.49 -3.10
C ASN A 308 13.75 15.01 -2.15
N LYS A 309 14.96 14.42 -2.13
CA LYS A 309 16.01 14.82 -1.20
C LYS A 309 16.44 16.29 -1.40
N PRO A 310 16.92 16.70 -2.58
CA PRO A 310 17.35 18.09 -2.78
C PRO A 310 16.19 19.08 -2.56
N PHE A 311 14.97 18.72 -2.96
CA PHE A 311 13.81 19.57 -2.70
C PHE A 311 13.54 19.74 -1.20
N LYS A 312 13.56 18.65 -0.42
CA LYS A 312 13.42 18.71 1.03
C LYS A 312 14.53 19.52 1.69
N ASP A 313 15.75 19.44 1.18
CA ASP A 313 16.89 20.17 1.72
C ASP A 313 16.70 21.68 1.53
N TYR A 314 16.31 22.14 0.33
CA TYR A 314 15.98 23.55 0.11
C TYR A 314 14.74 24.00 0.87
N LEU A 315 13.72 23.15 0.95
CA LEU A 315 12.49 23.45 1.68
C LEU A 315 12.75 23.66 3.18
N ARG A 316 13.66 22.88 3.77
CA ARG A 316 14.07 23.07 5.17
C ARG A 316 14.75 24.41 5.39
N VAL A 317 15.54 24.90 4.44
CA VAL A 317 16.17 26.22 4.54
C VAL A 317 15.09 27.32 4.59
N GLU A 318 14.08 27.25 3.73
CA GLU A 318 12.98 28.22 3.71
C GLU A 318 12.13 28.16 5.00
N ILE A 319 11.86 26.96 5.52
CA ILE A 319 11.11 26.76 6.76
C ILE A 319 11.91 27.27 7.97
N ASN A 320 13.21 26.97 8.05
CA ASN A 320 14.07 27.43 9.14
C ASN A 320 14.15 28.96 9.16
N ASP A 321 14.39 29.59 8.00
CA ASP A 321 14.40 31.05 7.89
C ASP A 321 13.06 31.66 8.37
N TYR A 322 11.94 31.06 7.98
CA TYR A 322 10.64 31.53 8.45
C TYR A 322 10.49 31.41 9.96
N ILE A 323 10.85 30.25 10.54
CA ILE A 323 10.74 30.00 11.98
C ILE A 323 11.64 30.96 12.78
N GLU A 324 12.86 31.21 12.31
CA GLU A 324 13.84 32.07 12.99
C GLU A 324 13.50 33.56 12.87
N ASN A 325 13.10 34.01 11.68
CA ASN A 325 13.06 35.45 11.36
C ASN A 325 11.65 36.03 11.22
N ARG A 326 10.63 35.20 10.96
CA ARG A 326 9.29 35.68 10.52
C ARG A 326 8.12 35.08 11.28
N MET A 327 8.33 34.09 12.14
CA MET A 327 7.25 33.39 12.83
C MET A 327 6.71 34.24 13.98
N GLU A 328 5.44 34.62 13.85
CA GLU A 328 4.76 35.47 14.83
C GLU A 328 4.22 34.67 16.02
N ARG A 329 4.04 35.36 17.16
CA ARG A 329 3.34 34.86 18.33
C ARG A 329 2.03 35.62 18.53
N ASN A 330 0.99 34.93 18.93
CA ASN A 330 -0.29 35.54 19.29
C ASN A 330 -0.22 36.21 20.67
N VAL A 331 -1.31 36.89 21.07
CA VAL A 331 -1.44 37.59 22.36
C VAL A 331 -1.23 36.67 23.57
N ARG A 332 -1.37 35.34 23.40
CA ARG A 332 -1.14 34.32 24.44
C ARG A 332 0.27 33.73 24.40
N GLY A 333 1.17 34.26 23.57
CA GLY A 333 2.55 33.81 23.43
C GLY A 333 2.74 32.56 22.55
N ASN A 334 1.67 32.00 21.98
CA ASN A 334 1.74 30.81 21.13
C ASN A 334 2.11 31.20 19.69
N PHE A 335 2.88 30.35 19.02
CA PHE A 335 3.18 30.53 17.61
C PHE A 335 1.92 30.57 16.75
N VAL A 336 1.96 31.38 15.68
CA VAL A 336 0.87 31.50 14.71
C VAL A 336 1.13 30.56 13.54
N LYS A 337 0.06 29.90 13.06
CA LYS A 337 0.14 29.01 11.90
C LYS A 337 0.62 29.78 10.66
N PRO A 338 1.59 29.25 9.90
CA PRO A 338 1.97 29.81 8.61
C PRO A 338 0.77 29.90 7.66
N ARG A 339 0.64 31.04 6.98
CA ARG A 339 -0.43 31.24 5.99
C ARG A 339 -0.09 30.47 4.70
N LEU A 340 -1.12 30.07 3.96
CA LEU A 340 -0.95 29.31 2.72
C LEU A 340 -0.04 30.01 1.68
N PRO A 341 -0.11 31.35 1.46
CA PRO A 341 0.82 32.03 0.57
C PRO A 341 2.30 31.93 0.97
N GLU A 342 2.61 31.86 2.28
CA GLU A 342 3.99 31.64 2.74
C GLU A 342 4.49 30.25 2.36
N ILE A 343 3.66 29.23 2.60
CA ILE A 343 3.99 27.84 2.25
C ILE A 343 4.20 27.70 0.74
N VAL A 344 3.34 28.36 -0.05
CA VAL A 344 3.46 28.42 -1.51
C VAL A 344 4.80 29.03 -1.93
N ASN A 345 5.25 30.10 -1.27
CA ASN A 345 6.54 30.72 -1.56
C ASN A 345 7.72 29.78 -1.21
N TRP A 346 7.67 29.09 -0.07
CA TRP A 346 8.72 28.11 0.28
C TRP A 346 8.85 27.02 -0.79
N VAL A 347 7.72 26.48 -1.24
CA VAL A 347 7.66 25.45 -2.29
C VAL A 347 8.20 25.98 -3.60
N LYS A 348 7.78 27.19 -4.01
CA LYS A 348 8.25 27.83 -5.24
C LYS A 348 9.76 28.06 -5.22
N ASN A 349 10.29 28.66 -4.16
CA ASN A 349 11.72 28.96 -4.02
C ASN A 349 12.55 27.68 -4.02
N SER A 350 12.09 26.66 -3.30
CA SER A 350 12.75 25.36 -3.24
C SER A 350 12.73 24.65 -4.59
N TRP A 351 11.60 24.69 -5.30
CA TRP A 351 11.46 24.05 -6.60
C TRP A 351 12.27 24.74 -7.71
N ASN A 352 12.46 26.07 -7.62
CA ASN A 352 13.30 26.80 -8.55
C ASN A 352 14.78 26.43 -8.44
N LYS A 353 15.24 25.96 -7.27
CA LYS A 353 16.62 25.56 -6.99
C LYS A 353 16.95 24.12 -7.43
N ILE A 354 15.94 23.31 -7.76
CA ILE A 354 16.08 21.97 -8.35
C ILE A 354 16.38 22.07 -9.83
#